data_AF-A0A8B3L3F8-F1
#
_entry.id   AF-A0A8B3L3F8-F1
#
_cell.length_a   1.000
_cell.length_b   1.000
_cell.length_c   1.000
_cell.angle_alpha   90.00
_cell.angle_beta   90.00
_cell.angle_gamma   90.00
#
_symmetry.space_group_name_H-M   'P 1'
#
loop_
_entity.id
_entity.type
_entity.pdbx_description
1 polymer ?
#
loop_
_entity_poly.entity_id
_entity_poly.type
_entity_poly.pdbx_seq_one_letter_code
_entity_poly.pdbx_strand_id
1 'polypeptide(L)' 'LRGQPVTAALADAVLSAPIDELSPIADVRGSAEYREHAAREIVVRAVCAATSLGEGKVAA' A
#
# COMPACT_ATOMS: atom_id res chain seq x y z
N LEU A 1 -1.75 3.82 11.92
CA LEU A 1 -1.88 5.05 11.10
C LEU A 1 -2.58 6.21 11.82
N ARG A 2 -3.63 5.98 12.62
CA ARG A 2 -4.33 7.07 13.33
C ARG A 2 -3.39 7.90 14.20
N GLY A 3 -3.53 9.23 14.15
CA GLY A 3 -2.70 10.19 14.90
C GLY A 3 -1.28 10.39 14.37
N GLN A 4 -0.90 9.70 13.28
CA GLN A 4 0.40 9.91 12.63
C GLN A 4 0.36 11.12 11.69
N PRO A 5 1.47 11.87 11.57
CA PRO A 5 1.57 12.96 10.61
C PRO A 5 1.52 12.42 9.18
N VAL A 6 0.88 13.18 8.28
CA VAL A 6 0.75 12.83 6.87
C VAL A 6 2.03 13.26 6.13
N THR A 7 3.03 12.39 6.14
CA THR A 7 4.34 12.59 5.49
C THR A 7 4.72 11.37 4.68
N ALA A 8 5.82 11.45 3.91
CA ALA A 8 6.33 10.31 3.13
C ALA A 8 6.55 9.04 3.97
N ALA A 9 6.92 9.19 5.26
CA ALA A 9 7.08 8.08 6.18
C ALA A 9 5.78 7.28 6.44
N LEU A 10 4.61 7.85 6.15
CA LEU A 10 3.34 7.15 6.22
C LEU A 10 3.26 6.01 5.20
N ALA A 11 3.79 6.21 3.99
CA ALA A 11 3.81 5.17 2.96
C ALA A 11 4.68 3.98 3.39
N ASP A 12 5.86 4.25 3.96
CA ASP A 12 6.76 3.22 4.49
C ASP A 12 6.13 2.45 5.66
N ALA A 13 5.41 3.17 6.53
CA ALA A 13 4.69 2.57 7.66
C ALA A 13 3.53 1.67 7.19
N VAL A 14 2.85 2.03 6.11
CA VAL A 14 1.80 1.20 5.49
C VAL A 14 2.41 -0.02 4.81
N LEU A 15 3.51 0.16 4.06
CA LEU A 15 4.20 -0.94 3.37
C LEU A 15 4.74 -1.99 4.34
N SER A 16 5.21 -1.54 5.51
CA SER A 16 5.79 -2.40 6.55
C SER A 16 4.75 -2.98 7.52
N ALA A 17 3.49 -2.55 7.42
CA ALA A 17 2.45 -3.06 8.30
C ALA A 17 2.12 -4.54 7.97
N PRO A 18 2.01 -5.42 8.99
CA PRO A 18 1.51 -6.76 8.77
C PRO A 18 0.06 -6.69 8.25
N ILE A 19 -0.32 -7.65 7.41
CA ILE A 19 -1.70 -7.79 6.91
C ILE A 19 -2.17 -9.22 7.23
N ASP A 20 -2.17 -9.54 8.52
CA ASP A 20 -2.44 -10.89 9.04
C ASP A 20 -3.92 -11.30 8.83
N GLU A 21 -4.80 -10.34 8.57
CA GLU A 21 -6.22 -10.59 8.30
C GLU A 21 -6.47 -11.17 6.90
N LEU A 22 -5.50 -11.06 5.98
CA LEU A 22 -5.59 -11.66 4.67
C LEU A 22 -5.09 -13.11 4.70
N SER A 23 -5.82 -14.00 4.02
CA SER A 23 -5.38 -15.37 3.75
C SER A 23 -5.49 -15.63 2.24
N PRO A 24 -4.56 -15.10 1.43
CA PRO A 24 -4.67 -15.16 -0.02
C PRO A 24 -4.58 -16.59 -0.52
N ILE A 25 -5.42 -16.94 -1.50
CA ILE A 25 -5.31 -18.22 -2.19
C ILE A 25 -4.13 -18.22 -3.15
N ALA A 26 -3.63 -19.41 -3.50
CA ALA A 26 -2.82 -19.61 -4.69
C ALA A 26 -3.70 -20.20 -5.80
N ASP A 27 -3.58 -19.71 -7.03
CA ASP A 27 -4.25 -20.27 -8.21
C ASP A 27 -3.41 -20.02 -9.47
N VAL A 28 -3.93 -20.41 -10.63
CA VAL A 28 -3.24 -20.28 -11.93
C VAL A 28 -2.83 -18.86 -12.32
N ARG A 29 -3.41 -17.82 -11.70
CA ARG A 29 -3.09 -16.40 -11.93
C ARG A 29 -1.99 -15.88 -11.02
N GLY A 30 -1.63 -16.59 -9.95
CA GLY A 30 -0.59 -16.15 -9.03
C GLY A 30 -0.53 -16.90 -7.71
N SER A 31 0.61 -16.78 -7.03
CA SER A 31 0.83 -17.34 -5.68
C SER A 31 0.11 -16.52 -4.61
N ALA A 32 -0.06 -17.10 -3.43
CA ALA A 32 -0.57 -16.39 -2.26
C ALA A 32 0.37 -15.23 -1.87
N GLU A 33 1.67 -15.46 -1.87
CA GLU A 33 2.70 -14.46 -1.57
C GLU A 33 2.66 -13.26 -2.54
N TYR A 34 2.52 -13.53 -3.84
CA TYR A 34 2.36 -12.47 -4.85
C TYR A 34 1.12 -11.62 -4.56
N ARG A 35 -0.01 -12.25 -4.22
CA ARG A 35 -1.25 -11.53 -3.90
C ARG A 35 -1.12 -10.70 -2.63
N GLU A 36 -0.44 -11.21 -1.61
CA GLU A 36 -0.17 -10.47 -0.37
C GLU A 36 0.68 -9.23 -0.64
N HIS A 37 1.74 -9.39 -1.42
CA HIS A 37 2.59 -8.28 -1.84
C HIS A 37 1.82 -7.26 -2.69
N ALA A 38 1.02 -7.73 -3.65
CA ALA A 38 0.18 -6.86 -4.48
C ALA A 38 -0.87 -6.09 -3.65
N ALA A 39 -1.46 -6.71 -2.63
CA ALA A 39 -2.38 -6.04 -1.72
C ALA A 39 -1.68 -4.89 -0.98
N ARG A 40 -0.47 -5.12 -0.44
CA ARG A 40 0.35 -4.05 0.19
C ARG A 40 0.60 -2.90 -0.77
N GLU A 41 1.06 -3.19 -1.98
CA GLU A 41 1.30 -2.18 -3.03
C GLU A 41 0.06 -1.35 -3.35
N ILE A 42 -1.11 -1.98 -3.49
CA ILE A 42 -2.37 -1.29 -3.77
C ILE A 42 -2.74 -0.35 -2.63
N VAL A 43 -2.61 -0.79 -1.37
CA VAL A 43 -2.93 0.04 -0.20
C VAL A 43 -1.96 1.23 -0.09
N VAL A 44 -0.66 1.02 -0.30
CA VAL A 44 0.33 2.10 -0.30
C VAL A 44 -0.01 3.15 -1.36
N ARG A 45 -0.32 2.73 -2.59
CA ARG A 45 -0.72 3.66 -3.67
C ARG A 45 -1.98 4.42 -3.33
N ALA A 46 -2.99 3.75 -2.75
CA ALA A 46 -4.23 4.39 -2.33
C ALA A 46 -3.98 5.45 -1.25
N VAL A 47 -3.12 5.15 -0.27
CA VAL A 47 -2.72 6.11 0.77
C VAL A 47 -2.00 7.30 0.15
N CYS A 48 -0.97 7.07 -0.68
CA CYS A 48 -0.23 8.15 -1.33
C CYS A 48 -1.12 9.06 -2.17
N ALA A 49 -2.12 8.49 -2.87
CA ALA A 49 -3.11 9.25 -3.63
C ALA A 49 -4.04 10.06 -2.71
N ALA A 50 -4.54 9.45 -1.63
CA ALA A 50 -5.45 10.12 -0.68
C ALA A 50 -4.78 11.27 0.10
N THR A 51 -3.46 11.23 0.24
CA THR A 51 -2.68 12.23 0.98
C THR A 51 -1.94 13.22 0.09
N SER A 52 -2.13 13.16 -1.24
CA SER A 52 -1.36 13.94 -2.23
C SER A 52 0.17 13.78 -2.10
N LEU A 53 0.64 12.72 -1.43
CA LEU A 53 2.08 12.45 -1.28
C LEU A 53 2.68 11.87 -2.56
N GLY A 54 1.84 11.37 -3.48
CA GLY A 54 2.23 10.90 -4.81
C GLY A 54 2.10 11.96 -5.92
N GLU A 55 1.53 13.13 -5.64
CA GLU A 55 1.35 14.20 -6.63
C GLU A 55 2.61 15.06 -6.71
N GLY A 56 3.69 14.51 -7.26
CA GLY A 56 4.70 15.36 -7.88
C GLY A 56 4.02 16.12 -9.01
N LYS A 57 3.97 17.47 -8.94
CA LYS A 57 3.39 18.38 -9.94
C LYS A 57 3.41 17.75 -11.35
N VAL A 58 2.26 17.25 -11.80
CA VAL A 58 2.11 16.91 -13.22
C VAL A 58 2.02 18.26 -13.92
N ALA A 59 3.09 18.64 -14.63
CA ALA A 59 3.07 19.81 -15.49
C ALA A 59 1.97 19.60 -16.54
N ALA A 60 0.99 20.53 -16.55
CA ALA A 60 -0.04 20.62 -17.58
C ALA A 60 0.50 21.29 -18.85
#